data_AF-A0A963SLV5-F1
#
_entry.id   AF-A0A963SLV5-F1
#
_cell.length_a   1.000
_cell.length_b   1.000
_cell.length_c   1.000
_cell.angle_alpha   90.00
_cell.angle_beta   90.00
_cell.angle_gamma   90.00
#
_symmetry.space_group_name_H-M   'P 1'
#
loop_
_entity.id
_entity.type
_entity.pdbx_description
1 polymer ?
#
loop_
_entity_poly.entity_id
_entity_poly.type
_entity_poly.pdbx_seq_one_letter_code
_entity_poly.pdbx_strand_id
1 'polypeptide(L)' 'MNAPLQTQTDGATRPPLTLLIAAPRGFCAGVDRAIEIVEKAIERYGAPVYVRH' A
#
# COMPACT_ATOMS: atom_id res chain seq x y z
N MET A 1 2.30 -0.56 7.36
CA MET A 1 1.14 0.29 6.98
C MET A 1 -0.04 0.05 7.93
N ASN A 2 -0.05 0.70 9.10
CA ASN A 2 -1.28 0.87 9.88
C ASN A 2 -1.82 2.26 9.52
N ALA A 3 -2.85 2.33 8.66
CA ALA A 3 -3.55 3.58 8.45
C ALA A 3 -4.21 3.94 9.79
N PRO A 4 -4.06 5.19 10.30
CA PRO A 4 -4.75 5.59 11.50
C PRO A 4 -6.25 5.44 11.25
N LEU A 5 -6.95 4.80 12.18
CA LEU A 5 -8.39 4.67 12.12
C LEU A 5 -8.97 6.09 12.19
N GLN A 6 -9.38 6.65 11.05
CA GLN A 6 -10.01 7.97 11.02
C GLN A 6 -11.39 7.83 11.65
N THR A 7 -11.58 8.45 12.81
CA THR A 7 -12.89 8.54 13.47
C THR A 7 -13.74 9.54 12.70
N GLN A 8 -14.48 9.06 11.69
CA GLN A 8 -15.45 9.89 10.97
C GLN A 8 -16.68 10.15 11.85
N THR A 9 -16.89 11.41 12.25
CA THR A 9 -18.13 11.90 12.87
C THR A 9 -19.12 12.33 11.79
N ASP A 10 -19.73 11.37 11.10
CA ASP A 10 -20.94 11.64 10.31
C ASP A 10 -22.16 11.41 11.19
N GLY A 11 -23.05 12.41 11.27
CA GLY A 11 -24.24 12.48 12.14
C GLY A 11 -25.36 11.48 11.84
N ALA A 12 -25.05 10.31 11.30
CA ALA A 12 -25.96 9.17 11.21
C ALA A 12 -25.56 8.13 12.25
N THR A 13 -26.44 7.87 13.21
CA THR A 13 -26.24 6.93 14.32
C THR A 13 -26.13 5.50 13.80
N ARG A 14 -24.92 5.10 13.40
CA ARG A 14 -24.60 3.73 12.98
C ARG A 14 -24.21 2.89 14.21
N PRO A 15 -24.63 1.61 14.29
CA PRO A 15 -24.20 0.73 15.37
C PRO A 15 -22.68 0.54 15.32
N PRO A 16 -22.02 0.27 16.47
CA PRO A 16 -20.58 0.10 16.53
C PRO A 16 -20.13 -1.11 15.70
N LEU A 17 -19.09 -0.92 14.89
CA LEU A 17 -18.47 -1.98 14.09
C LEU A 17 -17.09 -2.33 14.65
N THR A 18 -16.83 -3.62 14.83
CA THR A 18 -15.50 -4.12 15.18
C THR A 18 -14.70 -4.41 13.93
N LEU A 19 -13.64 -3.63 13.69
CA LEU A 19 -12.73 -3.82 12.56
C LEU A 19 -11.54 -4.66 13.01
N LEU A 20 -11.42 -5.89 12.48
CA LEU A 20 -10.26 -6.76 12.71
C LEU A 20 -9.28 -6.61 11.55
N ILE A 21 -8.03 -6.26 11.86
CA ILE A 21 -6.97 -6.07 10.87
C ILE A 21 -5.89 -7.14 11.07
N ALA A 22 -5.66 -7.95 10.03
CA ALA A 22 -4.67 -9.02 10.06
C ALA A 22 -3.22 -8.50 10.14
N ALA A 23 -2.34 -9.31 10.73
CA ALA A 23 -0.89 -9.08 10.74
C ALA A 23 -0.12 -10.42 10.71
N PRO A 24 1.03 -10.49 10.01
CA PRO A 24 1.63 -9.42 9.18
C PRO A 24 0.81 -9.16 7.91
N ARG A 25 0.83 -7.93 7.43
CA ARG A 25 0.16 -7.53 6.18
C ARG A 25 0.99 -6.49 5.45
N GLY A 26 0.83 -6.41 4.14
CA GLY A 26 1.61 -5.53 3.27
C GLY A 26 2.45 -6.34 2.29
N PHE A 27 3.49 -5.72 1.75
CA PHE A 27 4.36 -6.33 0.76
C PHE A 27 5.40 -7.24 1.39
N CYS A 28 5.72 -8.32 0.68
CA CYS A 28 6.86 -9.15 1.04
C CYS A 28 8.15 -8.55 0.48
N ALA A 29 9.30 -9.03 0.96
CA ALA A 29 10.61 -8.55 0.52
C ALA A 29 10.80 -8.65 -1.01
N GLY A 30 10.18 -9.64 -1.66
CA GLY A 30 10.25 -9.79 -3.12
C GLY A 30 9.51 -8.68 -3.87
N VAL A 31 8.34 -8.26 -3.36
CA VAL A 31 7.53 -7.21 -3.96
C VAL A 31 8.21 -5.85 -3.79
N ASP A 32 8.70 -5.52 -2.59
CA ASP A 32 9.43 -4.27 -2.35
C ASP A 32 10.66 -4.16 -3.27
N ARG A 33 11.45 -5.24 -3.37
CA ARG A 33 12.62 -5.25 -4.26
C ARG A 33 12.24 -5.10 -5.73
N ALA A 34 11.14 -5.72 -6.17
CA ALA A 34 10.70 -5.59 -7.56
C ALA A 34 10.30 -4.14 -7.90
N ILE A 35 9.62 -3.46 -6.98
CA ILE A 35 9.28 -2.03 -7.11
C ILE A 35 10.56 -1.19 -7.20
N GLU A 36 11.48 -1.37 -6.26
CA GLU A 36 12.74 -0.60 -6.19
C GLU A 36 13.59 -0.75 -7.46
N ILE A 37 13.60 -1.93 -8.08
CA ILE A 37 14.30 -2.17 -9.35
C ILE A 37 13.73 -1.29 -10.47
N VAL A 38 12.41 -1.18 -10.58
CA VAL A 38 11.76 -0.39 -11.62
C VAL A 38 11.99 1.10 -11.37
N GLU A 39 11.89 1.56 -10.12
CA GLU A 39 12.17 2.95 -9.74
C GLU A 39 13.61 3.34 -10.11
N LYS A 40 14.60 2.51 -9.74
CA LYS A 40 16.00 2.73 -10.10
C LYS A 40 16.25 2.68 -11.60
N ALA A 41 15.53 1.83 -12.34
CA ALA A 41 15.64 1.78 -13.79
C ALA A 41 15.14 3.08 -14.43
N ILE A 42 14.02 3.64 -13.95
CA ILE A 42 13.49 4.93 -14.43
C ILE A 42 14.47 6.06 -14.08
N GLU A 43 15.00 6.10 -12.86
CA GLU A 43 15.98 7.12 -12.44
C GLU A 43 17.24 7.07 -13.33
N ARG A 44 17.74 5.87 -13.62
CA ARG A 44 18.99 5.68 -14.35
C ARG A 44 18.86 5.87 -15.86
N TYR A 45 17.76 5.41 -16.45
CA TYR A 45 17.62 5.30 -17.91
C TYR A 45 16.55 6.23 -18.49
N GLY A 46 15.74 6.87 -17.66
CA GLY A 46 14.60 7.67 -18.09
C GLY A 46 13.42 6.80 -18.55
N ALA A 47 12.27 7.44 -18.76
CA ALA A 47 11.09 6.77 -19.30
C ALA A 47 11.14 6.71 -20.85
N PRO A 48 10.60 5.64 -21.49
CA PRO A 48 9.85 4.52 -20.89
C PRO A 48 10.72 3.32 -20.47
N VAL A 49 10.36 2.70 -19.34
CA VAL A 49 10.87 1.38 -18.92
C VAL A 49 9.76 0.35 -19.09
N TYR A 50 10.00 -0.68 -19.91
CA TYR A 50 9.05 -1.77 -20.15
C TYR A 50 9.25 -2.91 -19.15
N VAL A 51 8.17 -3.42 -18.56
CA VAL A 51 8.19 -4.49 -17.56
C VAL A 51 7.42 -5.70 -18.09
N ARG A 52 8.01 -6.89 -17.95
CA ARG A 52 7.35 -8.16 -18.23
C ARG A 52 6.77 -8.71 -16.92
N HIS A 53 5.51 -9.17 -16.97
CA HIS A 53 4.82 -9.83 -15.85
C HIS A 53 5.44 -11.18 -15.51
#